data_AF-A0A844EMI1-F1
#
_entry.id   AF-A0A844EMI1-F1
#
_cell.length_a   1.000
_cell.length_b   1.000
_cell.length_c   1.000
_cell.angle_alpha   90.00
_cell.angle_beta   90.00
_cell.angle_gamma   90.00
#
_symmetry.space_group_name_H-M   'P 1'
#
loop_
_entity.id
_entity.type
_entity.pdbx_description
1 polymer ?
#
loop_
_entity_poly.entity_id
_entity_poly.type
_entity_poly.pdbx_seq_one_letter_code
_entity_poly.pdbx_strand_id
1 'polypeptide(L)'
;NSDHAETPFSLTFEKTGAPFAFSCLPYTAEELENATHQEELPLTRRTVVSILGAVRGVGGIDSWGRDVEAKYHIPAEKDIDFEFKISW
;
A
#
# COMPACT_ATOMS: atom_id res chain seq x y z
N ASN A 1 14.59 -17.74 -26.16
CA ASN A 1 14.73 -18.04 -24.73
C ASN A 1 13.43 -17.63 -24.07
N SER A 2 12.37 -18.40 -24.31
CA SER A 2 11.02 -18.10 -23.85
C SER A 2 10.42 -19.40 -23.34
N ASP A 3 10.86 -19.82 -22.16
CA ASP A 3 10.12 -20.80 -21.38
C ASP A 3 8.94 -20.04 -20.77
N HIS A 4 7.77 -20.17 -21.38
CA HIS A 4 6.53 -19.83 -20.74
C HIS A 4 6.28 -20.93 -19.69
N ALA A 5 6.53 -20.63 -18.42
CA ALA A 5 6.11 -21.53 -17.35
C ALA A 5 4.61 -21.77 -17.49
N GLU A 6 4.20 -23.04 -17.65
CA GLU A 6 2.80 -23.43 -17.81
C GLU A 6 1.95 -23.13 -16.56
N THR A 7 2.59 -22.86 -15.43
CA THR A 7 1.95 -22.42 -14.19
C THR A 7 2.20 -20.93 -13.97
N PRO A 8 1.14 -20.10 -13.81
CA PRO A 8 1.31 -18.71 -13.44
C PRO A 8 1.96 -18.62 -12.05
N PHE A 9 3.03 -17.85 -11.94
CA PHE A 9 3.64 -17.51 -10.65
C PHE A 9 2.65 -16.68 -9.81
N SER A 10 2.47 -17.03 -8.54
CA SER A 10 1.61 -16.31 -7.62
C SER A 10 2.27 -16.16 -6.25
N LEU A 11 1.94 -15.07 -5.55
CA LEU A 11 2.28 -14.86 -4.14
C LEU A 11 0.98 -14.61 -3.37
N THR A 12 0.86 -15.25 -2.22
CA THR A 12 -0.29 -15.10 -1.31
C THR A 12 0.16 -14.39 -0.05
N PHE A 13 -0.58 -13.35 0.37
CA PHE A 13 -0.40 -12.63 1.62
C PHE A 13 -1.66 -12.83 2.47
N GLU A 14 -1.50 -13.40 3.67
CA GLU A 14 -2.62 -13.73 4.55
C GLU A 14 -2.45 -13.06 5.92
N LYS A 15 -3.57 -12.56 6.47
CA LYS A 15 -3.59 -12.04 7.85
C LYS A 15 -3.48 -13.19 8.84
N THR A 16 -2.59 -13.09 9.83
CA THR A 16 -2.49 -14.08 10.93
C THR A 16 -3.41 -13.77 12.10
N GLY A 17 -3.77 -12.49 12.27
CA GLY A 17 -4.67 -12.01 13.30
C GLY A 17 -5.56 -10.89 12.78
N ALA A 18 -5.18 -9.65 13.11
CA ALA A 18 -5.86 -8.44 12.67
C ALA A 18 -5.79 -8.27 11.14
N PRO A 19 -6.83 -7.67 10.51
CA PRO A 19 -6.77 -7.31 9.10
C PRO A 19 -5.70 -6.24 8.86
N PHE A 20 -5.12 -6.26 7.66
CA PHE A 20 -4.21 -5.22 7.18
C PHE A 20 -4.76 -4.56 5.92
N ALA A 21 -4.26 -3.36 5.61
CA ALA A 21 -4.46 -2.73 4.32
C ALA A 21 -3.31 -3.10 3.37
N PHE A 22 -3.55 -3.06 2.07
CA PHE A 22 -2.48 -3.28 1.09
C PHE A 22 -2.68 -2.44 -0.17
N SER A 23 -1.61 -2.30 -0.94
CA SER A 23 -1.65 -1.78 -2.31
C SER A 23 -0.73 -2.60 -3.22
N CYS A 24 -1.11 -2.71 -4.50
CA CYS A 24 -0.33 -3.38 -5.54
C CYS A 24 -0.30 -2.46 -6.77
N LEU A 25 0.60 -1.49 -6.77
CA LEU A 25 0.68 -0.46 -7.80
C LEU A 25 1.92 -0.67 -8.67
N PRO A 26 1.93 -0.23 -9.94
CA PRO A 26 3.13 -0.32 -10.77
C PRO A 26 4.18 0.75 -10.45
N TYR A 27 3.94 1.58 -9.42
CA TYR A 27 4.73 2.73 -9.03
C TYR A 27 4.97 2.74 -7.51
N THR A 28 6.11 3.28 -7.10
CA THR A 28 6.44 3.58 -5.70
C THR A 28 5.68 4.82 -5.22
N ALA A 29 5.61 5.01 -3.91
CA ALA A 29 5.01 6.21 -3.33
C ALA A 29 5.71 7.50 -3.80
N GLU A 30 7.05 7.47 -3.92
CA GLU A 30 7.83 8.61 -4.40
C GLU A 30 7.57 8.93 -5.88
N GLU A 31 7.46 7.91 -6.74
CA GLU A 31 7.11 8.11 -8.15
C GLU A 31 5.69 8.71 -8.32
N LEU A 32 4.74 8.31 -7.46
CA LEU A 32 3.39 8.86 -7.45
C LEU A 32 3.35 10.30 -6.92
N GLU A 33 4.11 10.60 -5.87
CA GLU A 33 4.16 11.94 -5.27
C GLU A 33 4.82 12.96 -6.20
N ASN A 34 5.84 12.53 -6.95
CA ASN A 34 6.57 13.40 -7.88
C ASN A 34 5.79 13.71 -9.17
N ALA A 35 4.81 12.89 -9.55
CA ALA A 35 4.04 13.08 -10.77
C ALA A 35 2.85 14.03 -10.53
N THR A 36 2.86 15.16 -11.22
CA THR A 36 1.74 16.13 -11.19
C THR A 36 0.66 15.81 -12.22
N HIS A 37 1.02 15.04 -13.24
CA HIS A 37 0.13 14.53 -14.28
C HIS A 37 0.39 13.04 -14.57
N GLN A 38 -0.60 12.35 -15.13
CA GLN A 38 -0.53 10.89 -15.35
C GLN A 38 0.57 10.48 -16.34
N GLU A 39 0.86 11.32 -17.33
CA GLU A 39 1.88 11.10 -18.35
C GLU A 39 3.32 11.24 -17.84
N GLU A 40 3.52 11.84 -16.66
CA GLU A 40 4.83 11.99 -16.03
C GLU A 40 5.28 10.70 -15.33
N LEU A 41 4.37 9.73 -15.17
CA LEU A 41 4.66 8.44 -14.54
C LEU A 41 5.67 7.64 -15.37
N PRO A 42 6.60 6.92 -14.72
CA PRO A 42 7.58 6.12 -15.41
C PRO A 42 6.92 4.92 -16.13
N LEU A 43 7.65 4.31 -17.06
CA LEU A 43 7.19 3.06 -17.67
C LEU A 43 7.00 1.96 -16.62
N THR A 44 5.90 1.22 -16.71
CA THR A 44 5.58 0.11 -15.81
C THR A 44 6.56 -1.05 -16.02
N ARG A 45 7.23 -1.48 -14.94
CA ARG A 45 8.27 -2.53 -15.00
C ARG A 45 8.18 -3.58 -13.90
N ARG A 46 7.44 -3.28 -12.84
CA ARG A 46 7.28 -4.11 -11.64
C ARG A 46 5.95 -3.81 -10.98
N THR A 47 5.53 -4.68 -10.08
CA THR A 47 4.50 -4.37 -9.09
C THR A 47 5.18 -4.03 -7.78
N VAL A 48 4.86 -2.87 -7.22
CA VAL A 48 5.22 -2.45 -5.87
C VAL A 48 4.06 -2.86 -4.96
N VAL A 49 4.32 -3.84 -4.09
CA VAL A 49 3.36 -4.32 -3.10
C VAL A 49 3.67 -3.67 -1.76
N SER A 50 2.70 -2.96 -1.16
CA SER A 50 2.80 -2.46 0.21
C SER A 50 1.83 -3.22 1.09
N ILE A 51 2.32 -3.82 2.17
CA ILE A 51 1.51 -4.46 3.21
C ILE A 51 1.55 -3.55 4.45
N LEU A 52 0.39 -3.05 4.88
CA LEU A 52 0.27 -1.92 5.79
C LEU A 52 -0.52 -2.34 7.04
N GLY A 53 0.16 -2.46 8.18
CA GLY A 53 -0.46 -2.80 9.46
C GLY A 53 -1.39 -1.71 10.01
N ALA A 54 -1.17 -0.45 9.62
CA ALA A 54 -2.06 0.67 9.90
C ALA A 54 -1.93 1.73 8.81
N VAL A 55 -3.03 2.43 8.52
CA VAL A 55 -3.08 3.56 7.60
C VAL A 55 -3.93 4.65 8.25
N ARG A 56 -3.40 5.87 8.29
CA ARG A 56 -4.14 7.01 8.83
C ARG A 56 -5.32 7.34 7.91
N GLY A 57 -6.42 7.81 8.48
CA GLY A 57 -7.52 8.36 7.68
C GLY A 57 -7.05 9.46 6.72
N VAL A 58 -7.72 9.59 5.58
CA VAL A 58 -7.38 10.60 4.56
C VAL A 58 -7.87 11.99 4.95
N GLY A 59 -9.03 12.08 5.61
CA GLY A 59 -9.66 13.35 6.00
C GLY A 59 -10.67 13.81 4.95
N GLY A 60 -10.71 15.11 4.67
CA GLY A 60 -11.61 15.70 3.67
C GLY A 60 -12.96 16.19 4.21
N ILE A 61 -13.03 16.52 5.52
CA ILE A 61 -14.19 17.22 6.09
C ILE A 61 -14.33 18.59 5.41
N ASP A 62 -13.21 19.28 5.25
CA ASP A 62 -13.01 20.37 4.31
C ASP A 62 -11.59 20.26 3.72
N SER A 63 -11.38 20.85 2.55
CA SER A 63 -10.08 20.85 1.86
C SER A 63 -9.17 21.99 2.31
N TRP A 64 -9.46 22.65 3.43
CA TRP A 64 -8.81 23.91 3.83
C TRP A 64 -8.23 23.87 5.25
N GLY A 65 -7.83 22.68 5.69
CA GLY A 65 -6.97 22.52 6.86
C GLY A 65 -7.63 21.88 8.07
N ARG A 66 -8.89 21.44 7.97
CA ARG A 66 -9.45 20.61 9.03
C ARG A 66 -8.80 19.23 9.04
N ASP A 67 -8.31 18.85 10.21
CA ASP A 67 -7.66 17.59 10.40
C ASP A 67 -8.63 16.39 10.33
N VAL A 68 -8.07 15.20 10.17
CA VAL A 68 -8.78 13.93 10.28
C VAL A 68 -9.44 13.80 11.66
N GLU A 69 -10.63 13.17 11.71
CA GLU A 69 -11.25 12.88 13.00
C GLU A 69 -10.35 11.96 13.85
N ALA A 70 -10.19 12.28 15.13
CA ALA A 70 -9.25 11.59 16.04
C ALA A 70 -9.37 10.05 16.06
N LYS A 71 -10.58 9.51 15.81
CA LYS A 71 -10.82 8.05 15.74
C LYS A 71 -10.12 7.35 14.55
N TYR A 72 -9.65 8.12 13.56
CA TYR A 72 -8.90 7.63 12.39
C TYR A 72 -7.42 8.02 12.44
N HIS A 73 -6.93 8.49 13.58
CA HIS A 73 -5.50 8.68 13.81
C HIS A 73 -4.84 7.36 14.20
N ILE A 74 -3.56 7.23 13.83
CA ILE A 74 -2.70 6.17 14.36
C ILE A 74 -2.06 6.73 15.65
N PRO A 75 -2.22 6.07 16.81
CA PRO A 75 -1.61 6.53 18.07
C PRO A 75 -0.08 6.48 17.98
N ALA A 76 0.59 7.61 18.22
CA ALA A 76 2.06 7.69 18.12
C ALA A 76 2.77 7.17 19.38
N GLU A 77 2.03 7.09 20.50
CA GLU A 77 2.51 6.75 21.83
C GLU A 77 2.33 5.25 22.15
N LYS A 78 1.85 4.45 21.20
CA LYS A 78 1.60 3.03 21.37
C LYS A 78 2.40 2.24 20.36
N ASP A 79 3.00 1.15 20.82
CA ASP A 79 3.61 0.17 19.93
C ASP A 79 2.54 -0.44 19.02
N ILE A 80 2.92 -0.70 17.77
CA ILE A 80 2.07 -1.35 16.77
C ILE A 80 2.75 -2.66 16.38
N ASP A 81 2.23 -3.76 16.91
CA ASP A 81 2.61 -5.10 16.49
C ASP A 81 1.85 -5.48 15.22
N PHE A 82 2.59 -5.93 14.21
CA PHE A 82 2.03 -6.28 12.91
C PHE A 82 2.62 -7.60 12.38
N GLU A 83 1.75 -8.53 11.98
CA GLU A 83 2.13 -9.84 11.44
C GLU A 83 1.26 -10.20 10.23
N PHE A 84 1.88 -10.86 9.24
CA PHE A 84 1.23 -11.49 8.12
C PHE A 84 2.02 -12.73 7.68
N LYS A 85 1.37 -13.62 6.93
CA LYS A 85 2.01 -14.76 6.27
C LYS A 85 2.20 -14.49 4.79
N ILE A 86 3.30 -14.99 4.24
CA ILE A 86 3.59 -14.98 2.81
C ILE A 86 3.91 -16.40 2.33
N SER A 87 3.35 -16.80 1.18
CA SER A 87 3.61 -18.08 0.51
C SER A 87 3.57 -17.95 -1.01
N TRP A 88 4.17 -18.89 -1.74
CA TRP A 88 4.20 -18.95 -3.21
C TRP A 88 3.80 -20.35 -3.72
#